data_AF-A0A5C3Q5B2-F1
#
_entry.id   AF-A0A5C3Q5B2-F1
#
_cell.length_a   1.000
_cell.length_b   1.000
_cell.length_c   1.000
_cell.angle_alpha   90.00
_cell.angle_beta   90.00
_cell.angle_gamma   90.00
#
_symmetry.space_group_name_H-M   'P 1'
#
loop_
_entity.id
_entity.type
_entity.pdbx_description
1 polymer ?
#
loop_
_entity_poly.entity_id
_entity_poly.type
_entity_poly.pdbx_seq_one_letter_code
_entity_poly.pdbx_strand_id
1 'polypeptide(L)'
;LVLSTALLSLLLLVGTTHATEPSHSVSYFKYLPLRFSFFEDTPVAIYHDGGYGNVYISQNEGKSWVRRSDIPEGEAKSFVKHPFDNNYAFVLSKGKKHWRTADRVKTWHSFKMPLAPAITATPLSFHSDK
;
A
#
# COMPACT_ATOMS: atom_id res chain seq x y z
N LEU A 1 -26.02 -18.75 48.02
CA LEU A 1 -24.73 -19.31 47.55
C LEU A 1 -24.86 -20.03 46.20
N VAL A 2 -25.77 -21.01 46.05
CA VAL A 2 -25.90 -21.86 44.84
C VAL A 2 -26.23 -21.09 43.56
N LEU A 3 -27.01 -20.02 43.64
CA LEU A 3 -27.35 -19.16 42.49
C LEU A 3 -26.14 -18.35 41.99
N SER A 4 -25.25 -17.95 42.89
CA SER A 4 -24.06 -17.15 42.58
C SER A 4 -22.97 -18.00 41.91
N THR A 5 -22.82 -19.26 42.34
CA THR A 5 -21.88 -20.20 41.71
C THR A 5 -22.34 -20.58 40.30
N ALA A 6 -23.64 -20.78 40.07
CA ALA A 6 -24.19 -21.10 38.74
C ALA A 6 -23.99 -19.96 37.73
N LEU A 7 -24.13 -18.70 38.17
CA LEU A 7 -23.92 -17.54 37.31
C LEU A 7 -22.44 -17.35 36.93
N LEU A 8 -21.52 -17.64 37.87
CA LEU A 8 -20.08 -17.58 37.62
C LEU A 8 -19.60 -18.65 36.64
N SER A 9 -20.17 -19.87 36.71
CA SER A 9 -19.89 -20.95 35.76
C SER A 9 -20.40 -20.65 34.35
N LEU A 10 -21.54 -19.94 34.23
CA LEU A 10 -22.08 -19.53 32.93
C LEU A 10 -21.22 -18.43 32.26
N LEU A 11 -20.69 -17.49 33.04
CA LEU A 11 -19.75 -16.45 32.56
C LEU A 11 -18.42 -17.03 32.05
N LEU A 12 -17.97 -18.18 32.58
CA LEU A 12 -16.75 -18.87 32.12
C LEU A 12 -16.94 -19.61 30.78
N LEU A 13 -18.17 -20.04 30.45
CA LEU A 13 -18.45 -20.72 29.18
C LEU A 13 -18.55 -19.77 27.98
N VAL A 14 -18.88 -18.49 28.21
CA VAL A 14 -19.01 -17.46 27.14
C VAL A 14 -17.64 -16.93 26.69
N GLY A 15 -16.56 -17.25 27.42
CA GLY A 15 -15.21 -16.73 27.21
C GLY A 15 -14.30 -17.53 26.26
N THR A 16 -14.80 -18.51 25.50
CA THR A 16 -13.94 -19.26 24.58
C THR A 16 -13.65 -18.43 23.32
N THR A 17 -12.60 -17.61 23.35
CA THR A 17 -12.04 -17.01 22.14
C THR A 17 -11.35 -18.12 21.33
N HIS A 18 -12.02 -18.59 20.28
CA HIS A 18 -11.35 -19.42 19.28
C HIS A 18 -10.40 -18.54 18.47
N ALA A 19 -9.10 -18.83 18.52
CA ALA A 19 -8.15 -18.25 17.59
C ALA A 19 -8.55 -18.68 16.16
N THR A 20 -8.82 -17.70 15.30
CA THR A 20 -9.07 -17.97 13.88
C THR A 20 -7.79 -18.49 13.24
N GLU A 21 -7.89 -19.53 12.41
CA GLU A 21 -6.72 -20.03 11.68
C GLU A 21 -6.15 -18.94 10.76
N PRO A 22 -4.81 -18.79 10.69
CA PRO A 22 -4.20 -17.77 9.84
C PRO A 22 -4.50 -18.04 8.37
N SER A 23 -5.21 -17.12 7.72
CA SER A 23 -5.46 -17.16 6.28
C SER A 23 -4.29 -16.56 5.50
N HIS A 24 -3.86 -17.21 4.41
CA HIS A 24 -2.88 -16.66 3.48
C HIS A 24 -3.32 -16.84 2.02
N SER A 25 -2.65 -16.16 1.11
CA SER A 25 -2.83 -16.32 -0.34
C SER A 25 -1.50 -16.12 -1.06
N VAL A 26 -1.39 -16.70 -2.26
CA VAL A 26 -0.18 -16.59 -3.08
C VAL A 26 -0.50 -15.83 -4.36
N SER A 27 0.35 -14.88 -4.73
CA SER A 27 0.26 -14.13 -5.99
C SER A 27 1.62 -14.13 -6.66
N TYR A 28 1.64 -14.29 -7.98
CA TYR A 28 2.86 -14.34 -8.78
C TYR A 28 3.02 -13.07 -9.60
N PHE A 29 4.23 -12.53 -9.62
CA PHE A 29 4.61 -11.39 -10.44
C PHE A 29 5.72 -11.82 -11.40
N LYS A 30 5.66 -11.34 -12.64
CA LYS A 30 6.61 -11.74 -13.69
C LYS A 30 8.05 -11.27 -13.41
N TYR A 31 8.20 -10.14 -12.74
CA TYR A 31 9.49 -9.49 -12.46
C TYR A 31 9.59 -9.13 -11.00
N LEU A 32 10.81 -9.00 -10.47
CA LEU A 32 11.07 -8.57 -9.10
C LEU A 32 10.64 -7.10 -8.87
N PRO A 33 10.28 -6.74 -7.63
CA PRO A 33 9.86 -5.38 -7.34
C PRO A 33 11.07 -4.44 -7.22
N LEU A 34 10.96 -3.23 -7.78
CA LEU A 34 11.81 -2.09 -7.37
C LEU A 34 11.39 -1.54 -6.01
N ARG A 35 10.11 -1.71 -5.66
CA ARG A 35 9.59 -1.34 -4.35
C ARG A 35 8.45 -2.27 -3.96
N PHE A 36 8.52 -2.76 -2.73
CA PHE A 36 7.45 -3.42 -2.03
C PHE A 36 7.34 -2.79 -0.63
N SER A 37 6.17 -2.28 -0.27
CA SER A 37 5.99 -1.65 1.04
C SER A 37 4.52 -1.51 1.41
N PHE A 38 4.24 -1.48 2.71
CA PHE A 38 2.95 -1.12 3.27
C PHE A 38 2.85 0.39 3.53
N PHE A 39 1.62 0.92 3.52
CA PHE A 39 1.29 2.21 4.13
C PHE A 39 1.05 2.01 5.62
N GLU A 40 1.58 2.90 6.45
CA GLU A 40 1.57 2.77 7.91
C GLU A 40 0.15 2.67 8.45
N ASP A 41 -0.08 1.85 9.47
CA ASP A 41 -1.40 1.65 10.10
C ASP A 41 -2.53 1.37 9.09
N THR A 42 -2.23 0.68 7.98
CA THR A 42 -3.23 0.27 7.00
C THR A 42 -2.95 -1.10 6.42
N PRO A 43 -3.99 -1.77 5.88
CA PRO A 43 -3.81 -2.98 5.09
C PRO A 43 -3.29 -2.71 3.67
N VAL A 44 -2.98 -1.46 3.31
CA VAL A 44 -2.64 -1.09 1.94
C VAL A 44 -1.17 -1.40 1.67
N ALA A 45 -0.91 -2.16 0.61
CA ALA A 45 0.43 -2.50 0.17
C ALA A 45 0.64 -2.16 -1.31
N ILE A 46 1.88 -1.86 -1.67
CA ILE A 46 2.26 -1.56 -3.05
C ILE A 46 3.32 -2.52 -3.55
N TYR A 47 3.25 -2.82 -4.84
CA TYR A 47 4.24 -3.59 -5.57
C TYR A 47 4.55 -2.84 -6.87
N HIS A 48 5.73 -2.24 -6.95
CA HIS A 48 6.23 -1.60 -8.15
C HIS A 48 7.14 -2.57 -8.90
N ASP A 49 6.62 -3.10 -10.00
CA ASP A 49 7.31 -4.03 -10.89
C ASP A 49 8.54 -3.37 -11.53
N GLY A 50 9.71 -3.97 -11.31
CA GLY A 50 10.98 -3.48 -11.80
C GLY A 50 11.35 -3.80 -13.24
N GLY A 51 10.70 -4.78 -13.85
CA GLY A 51 10.94 -5.16 -15.23
C GLY A 51 10.13 -4.30 -16.19
N TYR A 52 8.81 -4.29 -16.03
CA TYR A 52 7.92 -3.57 -16.94
C TYR A 52 7.63 -2.14 -16.48
N GLY A 53 7.61 -1.86 -15.17
CA GLY A 53 7.26 -0.54 -14.64
C GLY A 53 5.76 -0.38 -14.33
N ASN A 54 5.07 -1.47 -13.96
CA ASN A 54 3.69 -1.44 -13.50
C ASN A 54 3.60 -1.24 -11.97
N VAL A 55 2.55 -0.58 -11.52
CA VAL A 55 2.23 -0.41 -10.10
C VAL A 55 0.98 -1.22 -9.76
N TYR A 56 1.14 -2.19 -8.88
CA TYR A 56 0.06 -3.00 -8.32
C TYR A 56 -0.17 -2.59 -6.87
N ILE A 57 -1.43 -2.57 -6.46
CA ILE A 57 -1.83 -2.18 -5.11
C ILE A 57 -2.73 -3.25 -4.52
N SER A 58 -2.47 -3.60 -3.28
CA SER A 58 -3.38 -4.37 -2.44
C SER A 58 -4.07 -3.44 -1.45
N GLN A 59 -5.35 -3.69 -1.19
CA GLN A 59 -6.14 -3.03 -0.14
C GLN A 59 -6.41 -3.97 1.05
N ASN A 60 -5.83 -5.17 1.03
CA ASN A 60 -6.13 -6.26 1.95
C ASN A 60 -4.87 -7.06 2.30
N GLU A 61 -3.83 -6.37 2.73
CA GLU A 61 -2.58 -6.94 3.27
C GLU A 61 -1.85 -7.88 2.30
N GLY A 62 -1.97 -7.61 1.00
CA GLY A 62 -1.36 -8.44 -0.05
C GLY A 62 -2.18 -9.66 -0.43
N LYS A 63 -3.42 -9.81 0.08
CA LYS A 63 -4.27 -10.96 -0.28
C LYS A 63 -4.70 -10.97 -1.74
N SER A 64 -4.95 -9.77 -2.28
CA SER A 64 -5.25 -9.54 -3.69
C SER A 64 -4.59 -8.28 -4.18
N TRP A 65 -4.27 -8.24 -5.48
CA TRP A 65 -3.51 -7.16 -6.11
C TRP A 65 -4.23 -6.66 -7.36
N VAL A 66 -4.30 -5.34 -7.50
CA VAL A 66 -4.90 -4.68 -8.67
C VAL A 66 -3.88 -3.74 -9.30
N ARG A 67 -3.62 -3.91 -10.60
CA ARG A 67 -2.79 -2.99 -11.40
C ARG A 67 -3.50 -1.65 -11.54
N ARG A 68 -2.82 -0.55 -11.27
CA ARG A 68 -3.44 0.78 -11.35
C ARG A 68 -3.54 1.23 -12.80
N SER A 69 -4.77 1.35 -13.28
CA SER A 69 -5.11 1.75 -14.66
C SER A 69 -4.91 3.24 -14.93
N ASP A 70 -5.00 4.09 -13.91
CA ASP A 70 -4.81 5.55 -14.02
C ASP A 70 -3.38 5.94 -14.47
N ILE A 71 -2.43 5.05 -14.23
CA ILE A 71 -1.04 5.16 -14.68
C ILE A 71 -0.95 4.29 -15.94
N PRO A 72 -0.47 4.78 -17.09
CA PRO A 72 -0.29 3.96 -18.27
C PRO A 72 0.73 2.84 -18.04
N GLU A 73 0.62 1.80 -18.85
CA GLU A 73 1.45 0.61 -18.74
C GLU A 73 2.94 0.91 -18.91
N GLY A 74 3.75 0.44 -17.96
CA GLY A 74 5.20 0.61 -17.95
C GLY A 74 5.75 2.02 -17.73
N GLU A 75 4.89 3.01 -17.45
CA GLU A 75 5.31 4.40 -17.25
C GLU A 75 5.94 4.67 -15.88
N ALA A 76 5.71 3.81 -14.87
CA ALA A 76 6.22 4.05 -13.54
C ALA A 76 7.72 3.74 -13.46
N LYS A 77 8.56 4.77 -13.44
CA LYS A 77 10.00 4.62 -13.25
C LYS A 77 10.40 4.63 -11.77
N SER A 78 9.68 5.38 -10.94
CA SER A 78 9.86 5.40 -9.49
C SER A 78 8.52 5.51 -8.78
N PHE A 79 8.41 4.83 -7.64
CA PHE A 79 7.32 5.00 -6.67
C PHE A 79 7.90 5.56 -5.37
N VAL A 80 7.39 6.71 -4.93
CA VAL A 80 7.89 7.43 -3.75
C VAL A 80 6.73 7.70 -2.80
N LYS A 81 6.76 7.09 -1.61
CA LYS A 81 5.84 7.46 -0.52
C LYS A 81 6.30 8.77 0.11
N HIS A 82 5.35 9.60 0.54
CA HIS A 82 5.67 10.72 1.41
C HIS A 82 6.08 10.16 2.78
N PRO A 83 7.23 10.56 3.35
CA PRO A 83 7.74 9.98 4.60
C PRO A 83 6.99 10.45 5.85
N PHE A 84 6.25 11.56 5.77
CA PHE A 84 5.57 12.18 6.92
C PHE A 84 4.04 12.28 6.78
N ASP A 85 3.51 12.00 5.58
CA ASP A 85 2.07 12.04 5.33
C ASP A 85 1.67 10.77 4.58
N ASN A 86 1.13 9.83 5.34
CA ASN A 86 0.78 8.50 4.84
C ASN A 86 -0.32 8.52 3.76
N ASN A 87 -0.97 9.66 3.48
CA ASN A 87 -1.94 9.77 2.40
C ASN A 87 -1.30 10.00 1.03
N TYR A 88 -0.07 10.54 0.99
CA TYR A 88 0.58 10.96 -0.25
C TYR A 88 1.61 9.95 -0.74
N ALA A 89 1.58 9.73 -2.05
CA ALA A 89 2.63 9.04 -2.79
C ALA A 89 2.68 9.56 -4.23
N PHE A 90 3.82 9.35 -4.87
CA PHE A 90 4.14 9.85 -6.18
C PHE A 90 4.64 8.72 -7.06
N VAL A 91 4.23 8.74 -8.33
CA VAL A 91 4.81 7.94 -9.40
C VAL A 91 5.46 8.87 -10.40
N LEU A 92 6.75 8.69 -10.59
CA LEU A 92 7.54 9.47 -11.53
C LEU A 92 7.84 8.63 -12.77
N SER A 93 7.47 9.13 -13.96
CA SER A 93 7.95 8.59 -15.24
C SER A 93 9.34 9.11 -15.60
N LYS A 94 9.87 8.62 -16.72
CA LYS A 94 11.07 9.17 -17.38
C LYS A 94 10.81 10.52 -18.06
N GLY A 95 9.54 10.82 -18.35
CA GLY A 95 9.14 12.02 -19.07
C GLY A 95 8.76 13.15 -18.12
N LYS A 96 7.84 13.99 -18.60
CA LYS A 96 7.34 15.18 -17.89
C LYS A 96 6.00 14.96 -17.19
N LYS A 97 5.33 13.83 -17.45
CA LYS A 97 4.03 13.50 -16.86
C LYS A 97 4.24 12.54 -15.69
N HIS A 98 3.67 12.88 -14.55
CA HIS A 98 3.80 12.13 -13.30
C HIS A 98 2.42 11.95 -12.69
N TRP A 99 2.33 11.18 -11.61
CA TRP A 99 1.09 10.94 -10.90
C TRP A 99 1.29 11.09 -9.40
N ARG A 100 0.26 11.56 -8.71
CA ARG A 100 0.20 11.59 -7.26
C ARG A 100 -1.11 11.02 -6.77
N THR A 101 -1.10 10.48 -5.57
CA THR A 101 -2.28 10.18 -4.76
C THR A 101 -2.26 11.08 -3.53
N ALA A 102 -3.45 11.37 -2.99
CA ALA A 102 -3.65 12.05 -1.72
C ALA A 102 -4.64 11.28 -0.82
N ASP A 103 -4.87 10.01 -1.13
CA ASP A 103 -5.91 9.17 -0.51
C ASP A 103 -5.45 7.73 -0.30
N ARG A 104 -4.15 7.54 -0.06
CA ARG A 104 -3.53 6.22 0.18
C ARG A 104 -3.75 5.29 -1.02
N VAL A 105 -3.30 5.75 -2.20
CA VAL A 105 -3.28 5.01 -3.47
C VAL A 105 -4.64 4.48 -3.92
N LYS A 106 -5.74 5.10 -3.49
CA LYS A 106 -7.09 4.76 -3.98
C LYS A 106 -7.32 5.40 -5.34
N THR A 107 -6.99 6.68 -5.47
CA THR A 107 -7.07 7.45 -6.73
C THR A 107 -5.74 8.10 -7.08
N TRP A 108 -5.56 8.37 -8.36
CA TRP A 108 -4.34 8.96 -8.91
C TRP A 108 -4.68 10.15 -9.80
N HIS A 109 -3.95 11.23 -9.60
CA HIS A 109 -4.05 12.44 -10.41
C HIS A 109 -2.74 12.69 -11.14
N SER A 110 -2.82 12.86 -12.45
CA SER A 110 -1.64 13.20 -13.23
C SER A 110 -1.29 14.67 -13.12
N PHE A 111 0.01 14.99 -13.17
CA PHE A 111 0.51 16.35 -13.26
C PHE A 111 1.70 16.40 -14.22
N LYS A 112 2.06 17.61 -14.68
CA LYS A 112 3.19 17.83 -15.60
C LYS A 112 4.24 18.74 -14.96
N MET A 113 5.52 18.43 -15.21
CA MET A 113 6.65 19.26 -14.81
C MET A 113 7.40 19.79 -16.04
N PRO A 114 8.08 20.96 -15.97
CA PRO A 114 8.83 21.50 -17.10
C PRO A 114 9.98 20.61 -17.56
N LEU A 115 10.57 19.84 -16.63
CA LEU A 115 11.72 18.96 -16.83
C LEU A 115 11.41 17.54 -16.33
N ALA A 116 12.13 16.56 -16.87
CA ALA A 116 12.09 15.19 -16.37
C ALA A 116 12.80 15.10 -15.00
N PRO A 117 12.48 14.09 -14.17
CA PRO A 117 13.14 13.88 -12.89
C PRO A 117 14.66 13.69 -13.05
N ALA A 118 15.42 14.22 -12.10
CA ALA A 118 16.86 13.96 -12.02
C ALA A 118 17.13 12.45 -11.84
N ILE A 119 18.21 11.95 -12.46
CA ILE A 119 18.63 10.55 -12.34
C ILE A 119 19.37 10.39 -11.00
N THR A 120 18.59 10.27 -9.92
CA THR A 120 19.09 10.11 -8.54
C THR A 120 18.21 9.13 -7.77
N ALA A 121 18.71 8.64 -6.64
CA ALA A 121 17.93 7.75 -5.78
C ALA A 121 16.74 8.45 -5.10
N THR A 122 16.86 9.75 -4.82
CA THR A 122 15.89 10.56 -4.07
C THR A 122 15.56 11.86 -4.81
N PRO A 123 14.76 11.80 -5.88
CA PRO A 123 14.47 12.98 -6.71
C PRO A 123 13.48 13.97 -6.07
N LEU A 124 12.92 13.63 -4.90
CA LEU A 124 11.96 14.46 -4.16
C LEU A 124 12.48 14.69 -2.73
N SER A 125 12.26 15.90 -2.23
CA SER A 125 12.45 16.26 -0.82
C SER A 125 11.10 16.66 -0.24
N PHE A 126 10.90 16.39 1.04
CA PHE A 126 9.62 16.54 1.71
C PHE A 126 9.79 17.35 2.98
N HIS A 127 8.88 18.31 3.19
CA HIS A 127 8.80 19.01 4.46
C HIS A 127 8.16 18.10 5.51
N SER A 128 8.60 18.24 6.77
CA SER A 128 8.14 17.39 7.87
C SER A 128 6.78 17.80 8.43
N ASP A 129 6.38 19.06 8.23
CA ASP A 129 5.12 19.64 8.70
C ASP A 129 3.95 19.47 7.71
N LYS A 130 4.26 19.17 6.43
CA LYS A 130 3.46 18.41 5.45
C LYS A 130 4.09 18.39 4.07
#